data_AF-A0A3N9NJI4-F1
#
_entry.id   AF-A0A3N9NJI4-F1
#
_cell.length_a   1.000
_cell.length_b   1.000
_cell.length_c   1.000
_cell.angle_alpha   90.00
_cell.angle_beta   90.00
_cell.angle_gamma   90.00
#
_symmetry.space_group_name_H-M   'P 1'
#
loop_
_entity.id
_entity.type
_entity.pdbx_description
1 polymer ?
#
loop_
_entity_poly.entity_id
_entity_poly.type
_entity_poly.pdbx_seq_one_letter_code
_entity_poly.pdbx_strand_id
1 'polypeptide(L)' 'MKKIRLFFLALFMTSFLFAQEVTKVGTTAAGFLNIDVGARAIGMGGAYVAVSDDIMSMYWNVAGISRIDGA' A
#
# COMPACT_ATOMS: atom_id res chain seq x y z
N MET A 1 -18.06 -44.72 -19.25
CA MET A 1 -17.06 -43.69 -19.62
C MET A 1 -17.62 -42.27 -19.76
N LYS A 2 -18.81 -42.06 -20.36
CA LYS A 2 -19.41 -40.71 -20.53
C LYS A 2 -19.63 -39.97 -19.20
N LYS A 3 -20.10 -40.67 -18.16
CA LYS A 3 -20.31 -40.11 -16.81
C LYS A 3 -19.00 -39.67 -16.13
N ILE A 4 -17.92 -40.43 -16.32
CA ILE A 4 -16.57 -40.06 -15.84
C ILE A 4 -16.06 -38.81 -16.56
N ARG A 5 -16.24 -38.71 -17.87
CA ARG A 5 -15.82 -37.52 -18.64
C ARG A 5 -16.60 -36.27 -18.22
N LEU A 6 -17.90 -36.41 -17.95
CA LEU A 6 -18.73 -35.32 -17.43
C LEU A 6 -18.30 -34.85 -16.04
N PHE A 7 -17.88 -35.77 -15.17
CA PHE A 7 -17.37 -35.43 -13.84
C PHE A 7 -16.08 -34.59 -13.90
N PHE A 8 -15.11 -35.01 -14.73
CA PHE A 8 -13.87 -34.24 -14.91
C PHE A 8 -14.11 -32.87 -15.55
N LEU A 9 -15.05 -32.76 -16.49
CA LEU A 9 -15.43 -31.48 -17.10
C LEU A 9 -16.06 -30.52 -16.07
N ALA A 10 -16.94 -31.03 -15.21
CA ALA A 10 -17.54 -30.25 -14.14
C ALA A 10 -16.49 -29.77 -13.13
N LEU A 11 -15.54 -30.63 -12.75
CA LEU A 11 -14.44 -30.26 -11.85
C LEU A 11 -13.57 -29.13 -12.45
N PHE A 12 -13.24 -29.20 -13.73
CA PHE A 12 -12.46 -28.17 -14.43
C PHE A 12 -13.17 -26.81 -14.45
N MET A 13 -14.50 -26.79 -14.62
CA MET A 13 -15.29 -25.55 -14.63
C MET A 13 -15.34 -24.85 -13.26
N THR A 14 -15.24 -25.59 -12.16
CA THR A 14 -15.29 -24.99 -10.81
C THR A 14 -14.03 -24.21 -10.43
N SER A 15 -12.90 -24.44 -11.11
CA SER A 15 -11.63 -23.75 -10.86
C SER A 15 -11.66 -22.25 -11.17
N PHE A 16 -12.60 -21.80 -12.01
CA PHE A 16 -12.76 -20.38 -12.36
C PHE A 16 -13.56 -19.57 -11.33
N LEU A 17 -14.24 -20.22 -10.38
CA LEU A 17 -15.12 -19.54 -9.42
C LEU A 17 -14.35 -18.78 -8.31
N PHE A 18 -13.07 -19.06 -8.11
CA PHE A 18 -12.23 -18.45 -7.08
C PHE A 18 -11.18 -17.46 -7.62
N ALA A 19 -11.27 -17.07 -8.91
CA ALA A 19 -10.29 -16.19 -9.55
C ALA A 19 -10.50 -14.69 -9.28
N GLN A 20 -11.47 -14.30 -8.44
CA GLN A 20 -11.70 -12.89 -8.12
C GLN A 20 -10.67 -12.38 -7.11
N GLU A 21 -9.73 -11.58 -7.59
CA GLU A 21 -8.78 -10.83 -6.76
C GLU A 21 -9.51 -9.68 -6.05
N VAL A 22 -9.79 -9.84 -4.76
CA VAL A 22 -10.31 -8.74 -3.92
C VAL A 22 -9.12 -7.95 -3.40
N THR A 23 -8.79 -6.86 -4.08
CA THR A 23 -7.62 -6.03 -3.77
C THR A 23 -7.71 -5.28 -2.44
N LYS A 24 -8.91 -5.18 -1.84
CA LYS A 24 -9.22 -4.52 -0.54
C LYS A 24 -8.52 -3.15 -0.35
N VAL A 25 -8.22 -2.45 -1.44
CA VAL A 25 -7.54 -1.16 -1.38
C VAL A 25 -8.54 -0.13 -0.88
N GLY A 26 -8.18 0.59 0.18
CA GLY A 26 -8.96 1.74 0.62
C GLY A 26 -8.91 2.84 -0.44
N THR A 27 -10.05 3.18 -1.02
CA THR A 27 -10.15 4.33 -1.93
C THR A 27 -10.33 5.60 -1.11
N THR A 28 -9.48 6.59 -1.34
CA THR A 28 -9.58 7.91 -0.71
C THR A 28 -9.56 8.97 -1.79
N ALA A 29 -10.17 10.13 -1.52
CA ALA A 29 -10.19 11.24 -2.47
C ALA A 29 -8.79 11.81 -2.76
N ALA A 30 -7.82 11.56 -1.88
CA ALA A 30 -6.49 12.18 -1.88
C ALA A 30 -5.38 11.13 -2.06
N GLY A 31 -5.45 10.32 -3.12
CA GLY A 31 -4.43 9.30 -3.42
C GLY A 31 -3.00 9.84 -3.55
N PHE A 32 -2.86 11.13 -3.90
CA PHE A 32 -1.58 11.83 -3.99
C PHE A 32 -0.84 11.94 -2.64
N LEU A 33 -1.51 11.79 -1.50
CA LEU A 33 -0.86 11.80 -0.19
C LEU A 33 0.07 10.60 0.03
N ASN A 34 -0.08 9.52 -0.76
CA ASN A 34 0.85 8.39 -0.74
C ASN A 34 2.16 8.66 -1.51
N ILE A 35 2.31 9.84 -2.13
CA ILE A 35 3.53 10.22 -2.81
C ILE A 35 4.49 10.79 -1.76
N ASP A 36 5.53 10.02 -1.46
CA ASP A 36 6.56 10.41 -0.50
C ASP A 36 7.21 11.75 -0.87
N VAL A 37 7.52 12.54 0.16
CA VAL A 37 8.16 13.87 0.03
C VAL A 37 9.51 13.89 0.75
N GLY A 38 10.52 14.44 0.08
CA GLY A 38 11.86 14.67 0.64
C GLY A 38 12.86 13.56 0.31
N ALA A 39 14.03 13.95 -0.22
CA ALA A 39 15.04 13.00 -0.70
C ALA A 39 15.56 12.05 0.39
N ARG A 40 15.75 12.55 1.62
CA ARG A 40 16.17 11.75 2.78
C ARG A 40 15.12 10.69 3.15
N ALA A 41 13.85 11.10 3.27
CA ALA A 41 12.75 10.20 3.59
C ALA A 41 12.53 9.13 2.51
N ILE A 42 12.59 9.52 1.24
CA ILE A 42 12.51 8.60 0.09
C ILE A 42 13.69 7.63 0.09
N GLY A 43 14.91 8.11 0.36
CA GLY A 43 16.09 7.26 0.49
C GLY A 43 15.99 6.24 1.63
N MET A 44 15.13 6.49 2.62
CA MET A 44 14.80 5.57 3.70
C MET A 44 13.58 4.69 3.41
N GLY A 45 13.02 4.73 2.19
CA GLY A 45 11.81 3.99 1.81
C GLY A 45 10.55 4.44 2.56
N GLY A 46 10.46 5.74 2.87
CA GLY A 46 9.34 6.32 3.62
C GLY A 46 9.42 6.15 5.14
N ALA A 47 10.47 5.53 5.66
CA ALA A 47 10.65 5.30 7.09
C ALA A 47 11.22 6.53 7.84
N TYR A 48 10.52 7.67 7.81
CA TYR A 48 11.02 8.96 8.32
C TYR A 48 10.38 9.46 9.63
N VAL A 49 9.22 8.92 10.01
CA VAL A 49 8.35 9.44 11.09
C VAL A 49 9.06 9.66 12.43
N ALA A 50 9.94 8.74 12.83
CA ALA A 50 10.62 8.81 14.14
C ALA A 50 11.82 9.77 14.15
N VAL A 51 12.42 10.03 12.98
CA VAL A 51 13.66 10.80 12.83
C VAL A 51 13.42 12.16 12.19
N SER A 52 12.16 12.59 12.06
CA SER A 52 11.82 13.85 11.42
C SER A 52 12.31 15.04 12.24
N ASP A 53 13.34 15.72 11.77
CA ASP A 53 14.02 16.81 12.48
C ASP A 53 14.32 18.01 11.57
N ASP A 54 13.69 18.06 10.39
CA ASP A 54 13.84 19.10 9.38
C ASP A 54 12.49 19.63 8.88
N ILE A 55 12.51 20.49 7.85
CA ILE A 55 11.31 21.09 7.23
C ILE A 55 10.30 20.02 6.78
N MET A 56 10.77 18.81 6.41
CA MET A 56 9.90 17.72 5.96
C MET A 56 9.06 17.13 7.11
N SER A 57 9.36 17.49 8.37
CA SER A 57 8.53 17.14 9.54
C SER A 57 7.07 17.59 9.38
N MET A 58 6.79 18.68 8.65
CA MET A 58 5.40 19.09 8.38
C MET A 58 4.59 18.03 7.62
N TYR A 59 5.24 17.25 6.75
CA TYR A 59 4.61 16.19 5.97
C TYR A 59 4.63 14.85 6.73
N TRP A 60 5.76 14.52 7.39
CA TRP A 60 5.95 13.21 8.01
C TRP A 60 5.51 13.10 9.47
N ASN A 61 5.78 14.11 10.30
CA ASN A 61 5.46 14.13 11.74
C ASN A 61 5.65 15.54 12.33
N VAL A 62 4.54 16.27 12.49
CA VAL A 62 4.54 17.67 12.97
C VAL A 62 5.19 17.84 14.34
N ALA A 63 5.19 16.81 15.20
CA ALA A 63 5.87 16.89 16.50
C ALA A 63 7.39 17.11 16.37
N GLY A 64 7.98 16.70 15.23
CA GLY A 64 9.39 16.91 14.91
C GLY A 64 9.79 18.37 14.68
N ILE A 65 8.83 19.27 14.41
CA ILE A 65 9.10 20.71 14.24
C ILE A 65 9.79 21.29 15.48
N SER A 66 9.45 20.80 16.67
CA SER A 66 10.09 21.22 17.93
C SER A 66 11.58 20.89 18.05
N ARG A 67 12.10 20.04 17.16
CA ARG A 67 13.51 19.60 17.13
C ARG A 67 14.33 20.27 16.03
N ILE A 68 13.72 21.15 15.23
CA ILE A 68 14.42 21.87 14.16
C ILE A 68 15.29 22.95 14.80
N ASP A 69 16.60 22.85 14.63
CA ASP A 69 17.54 23.86 15.11
C ASP A 69 17.29 25.21 14.40
N GLY A 70 17.10 26.27 15.19
CA GLY A 70 16.89 27.64 14.72
C GLY A 70 15.43 28.07 14.52
N ALA A 71 14.47 27.25 14.94
CA ALA A 71 13.05 27.62 15.07
C ALA A 71 12.75 28.40 16.36
#